data_AF-A0A2E9IZG6-F1
#
_entry.id   AF-A0A2E9IZG6-F1
#
_cell.length_a   1.000
_cell.length_b   1.000
_cell.length_c   1.000
_cell.angle_alpha   90.00
_cell.angle_beta   90.00
_cell.angle_gamma   90.00
#
_symmetry.space_group_name_H-M   'P 1'
#
loop_
_entity.id
_entity.type
_entity.pdbx_description
1 polymer ?
#
loop_
_entity_poly.entity_id
_entity_poly.type
_entity_poly.pdbx_seq_one_letter_code
_entity_poly.pdbx_strand_id
1 'polypeptide(L)' 'MQKLGELNLKQIQQLNTDDSSFLIRKHKEVLNLMMRSLQLDTYGLTWAQFFKGVGVGGLIVWLLMR' A
#
# COMPACT_ATOMS: atom_id res chain seq x y z
N MET A 1 10.63 15.82 -30.09
CA MET A 1 10.84 15.57 -28.64
C MET A 1 9.80 14.56 -28.19
N GLN A 2 10.25 13.47 -27.56
CA GLN A 2 9.45 12.28 -27.30
C GLN A 2 8.22 12.60 -26.43
N LYS A 3 7.06 12.10 -26.87
CA LYS A 3 5.78 12.14 -26.16
C LYS A 3 5.89 11.40 -24.81
N LEU A 4 6.38 12.08 -23.79
CA LEU A 4 6.38 11.63 -22.39
C LEU A 4 5.07 11.99 -21.66
N GLY A 5 4.17 12.73 -22.33
CA GLY A 5 2.91 13.23 -21.76
C GLY A 5 1.70 12.29 -21.84
N GLU A 6 1.85 11.11 -22.44
CA GLU A 6 0.81 10.06 -22.49
C GLU A 6 1.30 8.76 -21.82
N LEU A 7 2.14 8.88 -20.79
CA LEU A 7 2.14 7.85 -19.76
C LEU A 7 0.77 7.95 -19.11
N ASN A 8 -0.20 7.19 -19.64
CA ASN A 8 -1.27 6.65 -18.80
C ASN A 8 -0.56 6.23 -17.52
N LEU A 9 -0.80 6.99 -16.44
CA LEU A 9 -0.31 6.72 -15.10
C LEU A 9 -0.38 5.22 -14.95
N LYS A 10 0.79 4.58 -15.06
CA LYS A 10 0.94 3.13 -15.18
C LYS A 10 0.24 2.60 -13.95
N GLN A 11 -1.03 2.22 -14.10
CA GLN A 11 -1.96 1.93 -13.02
C GLN A 11 -1.16 1.13 -12.01
N ILE A 12 -0.89 1.78 -10.87
CA ILE A 12 0.19 1.51 -9.91
C ILE A 12 0.65 0.08 -10.10
N GLN A 13 1.83 -0.13 -10.71
CA GLN A 13 2.36 -1.43 -11.10
C GLN A 13 1.95 -2.47 -10.06
N GLN A 14 0.88 -3.22 -10.36
CA GLN A 14 0.22 -4.07 -9.37
C GLN A 14 1.29 -4.94 -8.75
N LEU A 15 1.28 -5.07 -7.42
CA LEU A 15 2.39 -5.69 -6.72
C LEU A 15 2.56 -7.11 -7.26
N ASN A 16 3.69 -7.32 -7.97
CA ASN A 16 3.93 -8.57 -8.66
C ASN A 16 3.99 -9.70 -7.62
N THR A 17 3.20 -10.75 -7.86
CA THR A 17 2.93 -11.82 -6.91
C THR A 17 3.53 -13.16 -7.32
N ASP A 18 4.21 -13.22 -8.47
CA ASP A 18 4.63 -14.47 -9.12
C ASP A 18 5.76 -15.26 -8.43
N ASP A 19 6.38 -14.74 -7.36
CA ASP A 19 7.40 -15.47 -6.60
C ASP A 19 7.29 -15.24 -5.08
N SER A 20 6.10 -14.83 -4.64
CA SER A 20 5.88 -14.42 -3.24
C SER A 20 5.34 -15.56 -2.40
N SER A 21 5.93 -15.81 -1.23
CA SER A 21 5.37 -16.71 -0.21
C SER A 21 3.90 -16.39 0.08
N PHE A 22 3.10 -17.39 0.42
CA PHE A 22 1.63 -17.31 0.50
C PHE A 22 1.12 -16.09 1.27
N LEU A 23 1.74 -15.76 2.41
CA LEU A 23 1.42 -14.58 3.23
C LEU A 23 1.69 -13.25 2.50
N ILE A 24 2.83 -13.15 1.82
CA ILE A 24 3.22 -11.97 1.05
C ILE A 24 2.29 -11.83 -0.16
N ARG A 25 1.89 -12.94 -0.77
CA ARG A 25 0.94 -12.95 -1.88
C ARG A 25 -0.43 -12.41 -1.48
N LYS A 26 -0.98 -12.88 -0.34
CA LYS A 26 -2.25 -12.37 0.19
C LYS A 26 -2.17 -10.92 0.64
N HIS A 27 -1.05 -10.49 1.23
CA HIS A 27 -0.86 -9.09 1.58
C HIS A 27 -0.88 -8.18 0.35
N LYS A 28 -0.15 -8.56 -0.71
CA LYS A 28 -0.12 -7.84 -2.00
C LYS A 28 -1.49 -7.82 -2.69
N GLU A 29 -2.23 -8.93 -2.61
CA GLU A 29 -3.60 -9.04 -3.15
C GLU A 29 -4.56 -8.07 -2.45
N VAL A 30 -4.49 -7.97 -1.12
CA VAL A 30 -5.27 -6.99 -0.34
C VAL A 30 -4.88 -5.55 -0.67
N LEU A 31 -3.58 -5.26 -0.83
CA LEU A 31 -3.12 -3.94 -1.28
C LEU A 31 -3.66 -3.58 -2.67
N ASN A 32 -3.56 -4.51 -3.62
CA ASN A 32 -4.10 -4.32 -4.97
C ASN A 32 -5.62 -4.11 -4.94
N LEU A 33 -6.33 -4.79 -4.05
CA LEU A 33 -7.77 -4.62 -3.86
C LEU A 33 -8.10 -3.24 -3.27
N MET A 34 -7.36 -2.78 -2.24
CA MET A 34 -7.51 -1.43 -1.69
C MET A 34 -7.21 -0.33 -2.72
N MET A 35 -6.15 -0.49 -3.51
CA MET A 35 -5.84 0.45 -4.60
C MET A 35 -7.00 0.54 -5.59
N ARG A 36 -7.63 -0.59 -5.91
CA ARG A 36 -8.74 -0.65 -6.86
C ARG A 36 -10.07 -0.15 -6.29
N SER A 37 -10.40 -0.48 -5.04
CA SER A 37 -11.68 -0.13 -4.42
C SER A 37 -11.74 1.32 -3.94
N LEU A 38 -10.62 1.84 -3.45
CA LEU A 38 -10.54 3.19 -2.89
C LEU A 38 -9.90 4.19 -3.87
N GLN A 39 -9.57 3.75 -5.10
CA GLN A 39 -8.78 4.52 -6.09
C GLN A 39 -7.54 5.18 -5.46
N LEU A 40 -6.96 4.52 -4.46
CA LEU A 40 -5.81 5.06 -3.74
C LEU A 40 -4.57 4.91 -4.60
N ASP A 41 -4.00 6.05 -5.00
CA ASP A 41 -2.65 6.12 -5.52
C ASP A 41 -1.61 5.64 -4.49
N THR A 42 -0.39 5.32 -4.94
CA THR A 42 0.74 4.89 -4.10
C THR A 42 0.93 5.80 -2.88
N TYR A 43 0.63 7.09 -3.04
CA TYR A 43 0.66 8.09 -1.99
C TYR A 43 -0.39 7.85 -0.90
N GLY A 44 -1.64 7.59 -1.28
CA GLY A 44 -2.72 7.29 -0.35
C GLY A 44 -2.46 5.99 0.41
N LEU A 45 -1.84 5.01 -0.25
CA LEU A 45 -1.47 3.75 0.39
C LEU A 45 -0.33 3.92 1.40
N THR A 46 0.64 4.78 1.09
CA THR A 46 1.70 5.18 2.02
C THR A 46 1.12 5.80 3.28
N TRP A 47 0.14 6.71 3.14
CA TRP A 47 -0.56 7.31 4.27
C TRP A 47 -1.34 6.27 5.09
N ALA A 48 -2.06 5.35 4.44
CA ALA A 48 -2.75 4.27 5.15
C ALA A 48 -1.78 3.40 5.97
N GLN A 49 -0.61 3.11 5.41
CA GLN A 49 0.44 2.34 6.08
C GLN A 49 1.08 3.13 7.23
N PHE A 50 1.25 4.44 7.08
CA PHE A 50 1.72 5.34 8.12
C PHE A 50 0.74 5.39 9.31
N PHE A 51 -0.56 5.60 9.06
CA PHE A 51 -1.58 5.61 10.12
C PHE A 51 -1.66 4.28 10.85
N LYS A 52 -1.53 3.16 10.13
CA LYS A 52 -1.42 1.84 10.76
C LYS A 52 -0.23 1.77 11.72
N GLY A 53 0.94 2.26 11.31
CA GLY A 53 2.14 2.31 12.13
C GLY A 53 1.99 3.21 13.36
N VAL A 54 1.46 4.41 13.20
CA VAL A 54 1.20 5.36 14.31
C VAL A 54 0.20 4.77 15.31
N GLY A 55 -0.88 4.14 14.83
CA GLY A 55 -1.87 3.51 15.71
C GLY A 55 -1.27 2.39 16.54
N VAL A 56 -0.47 1.50 15.93
CA VAL A 56 0.22 0.41 16.64
C VAL A 56 1.26 0.96 17.62
N GLY A 57 2.06 1.95 17.20
CA GLY A 57 3.06 2.57 18.06
C GLY A 57 2.43 3.28 19.27
N GLY A 58 1.35 4.04 19.04
CA GLY A 58 0.57 4.68 20.10
C GLY A 58 -0.03 3.66 21.07
N LEU A 59 -0.57 2.55 20.56
CA LEU A 59 -1.11 1.47 21.39
C LEU A 59 -0.03 0.82 22.25
N ILE A 60 1.16 0.56 21.69
CA ILE A 60 2.29 -0.01 22.43
C ILE A 60 2.74 0.95 23.54
N VAL A 61 2.92 2.24 23.23
CA VAL A 61 3.29 3.24 24.23
C VAL A 61 2.24 3.33 25.33
N TRP A 62 0.96 3.35 24.96
CA TRP A 62 -0.14 3.37 25.92
C TRP A 62 -0.13 2.14 26.83
N LEU A 63 0.08 0.93 26.28
CA LEU A 63 0.21 -0.30 27.07
C LEU A 63 1.44 -0.29 27.99
N LEU A 64 2.55 0.33 27.59
CA LEU A 64 3.76 0.45 28.42
C LEU A 64 3.62 1.50 29.54
N MET A 65 2.74 2.48 29.37
CA MET A 65 2.45 3.51 30.38
C MET A 65 1.33 3.11 31.35
N ARG A 66 0.70 1.95 31.14
CA ARG A 66 -0.42 1.38 31.91
C ARG A 66 0.06 0.39 32.97
#